data_AF-A0A2I0SPL9-F1
#
_entry.id   AF-A0A2I0SPL9-F1
#
_cell.length_a   1.000
_cell.length_b   1.000
_cell.length_c   1.000
_cell.angle_alpha   90.00
_cell.angle_beta   90.00
_cell.angle_gamma   90.00
#
_symmetry.space_group_name_H-M   'P 1'
#
loop_
_entity.id
_entity.type
_entity.pdbx_description
1 polymer ?
#
loop_
_entity_poly.entity_id
_entity_poly.type
_entity_poly.pdbx_seq_one_letter_code
_entity_poly.pdbx_strand_id
1 'polypeptide(L)' 'MNRKAHIDLADAAVTRAERLAGDAETAAKGDARHKAEPIAAVGSLWAAIADTHTRIARLLPDTTPEA' A
#
# COMPACT_ATOMS: atom_id res chain seq x y z
N MET A 1 -4.79 -15.68 9.15
CA MET A 1 -4.51 -15.21 7.77
C MET A 1 -3.32 -16.00 7.25
N ASN A 2 -3.31 -16.40 5.98
CA ASN A 2 -2.20 -17.17 5.38
C ASN A 2 -1.27 -16.27 4.55
N ARG A 3 -0.15 -16.81 4.06
CA ARG A 3 0.84 -16.08 3.26
C ARG A 3 0.21 -15.36 2.07
N LYS A 4 -0.67 -16.05 1.33
CA LYS A 4 -1.39 -15.49 0.18
C LYS A 4 -2.21 -14.26 0.56
N ALA A 5 -3.01 -14.33 1.61
CA ALA A 5 -3.83 -13.21 2.04
C ALA A 5 -2.99 -11.99 2.49
N HIS A 6 -1.81 -12.19 3.08
CA HIS A 6 -0.88 -11.09 3.34
C HIS A 6 -0.32 -10.49 2.04
N ILE A 7 0.03 -11.30 1.04
CA ILE A 7 0.49 -10.80 -0.27
C ILE A 7 -0.63 -9.98 -0.95
N ASP A 8 -1.85 -10.53 -0.99
CA ASP A 8 -2.99 -9.86 -1.63
C ASP A 8 -3.28 -8.49 -0.96
N LEU A 9 -3.15 -8.40 0.37
CA LEU A 9 -3.29 -7.13 1.10
C LEU A 9 -2.12 -6.17 0.87
N ALA A 10 -0.89 -6.69 0.75
CA ALA A 10 0.27 -5.86 0.42
C ALA A 10 0.10 -5.23 -0.97
N ASP A 11 -0.33 -6.01 -1.97
CA ASP A 11 -0.55 -5.53 -3.34
C ASP A 11 -1.67 -4.48 -3.40
N ALA A 12 -2.77 -4.71 -2.68
CA ALA A 12 -3.86 -3.74 -2.57
C ALA A 12 -3.38 -2.43 -1.92
N ALA A 13 -2.54 -2.53 -0.88
CA ALA A 13 -1.96 -1.38 -0.20
C ALA A 13 -0.99 -0.59 -1.09
N VAL A 14 -0.13 -1.27 -1.87
CA VAL A 14 0.73 -0.63 -2.88
C VAL A 14 -0.11 0.12 -3.91
N THR A 15 -1.12 -0.53 -4.48
CA THR A 15 -2.02 0.08 -5.47
C THR A 15 -2.68 1.36 -4.92
N ARG A 16 -3.05 1.35 -3.63
CA ARG A 16 -3.65 2.52 -2.99
C ARG A 16 -2.63 3.63 -2.75
N ALA A 17 -1.41 3.28 -2.33
CA ALA A 17 -0.31 4.23 -2.15
C ALA A 17 0.06 4.93 -3.47
N GLU A 18 0.17 4.18 -4.57
CA GLU A 18 0.48 4.72 -5.90
C GLU A 18 -0.59 5.71 -6.38
N ARG A 19 -1.88 5.35 -6.23
CA ARG A 19 -2.98 6.26 -6.59
C ARG A 19 -2.88 7.57 -5.80
N LEU A 20 -2.65 7.49 -4.50
CA LEU A 20 -2.53 8.68 -3.64
C LEU A 20 -1.29 9.52 -3.98
N ALA A 21 -0.18 8.90 -4.39
CA ALA A 21 0.98 9.64 -4.87
C ALA A 21 0.65 10.45 -6.14
N GLY A 22 -0.07 9.85 -7.10
CA GLY A 22 -0.55 10.54 -8.30
C GLY A 22 -1.57 11.66 -8.00
N ASP A 23 -2.48 11.41 -7.05
CA ASP A 23 -3.44 12.42 -6.58
C ASP A 23 -2.71 13.59 -5.90
N ALA A 24 -1.68 13.32 -5.10
CA ALA A 24 -0.87 14.34 -4.44
C ALA A 24 -0.07 15.17 -5.45
N GLU A 25 0.52 14.53 -6.46
CA GLU A 25 1.21 15.22 -7.55
C GLU A 25 0.26 16.14 -8.32
N THR A 26 -0.95 15.64 -8.64
CA THR A 26 -1.98 16.43 -9.32
C THR A 26 -2.40 17.63 -8.46
N ALA A 27 -2.66 17.41 -7.17
CA ALA A 27 -3.02 18.47 -6.23
C ALA A 27 -1.91 19.52 -6.10
N ALA A 28 -0.64 19.11 -6.09
CA ALA A 28 0.51 20.00 -5.97
C ALA A 28 0.66 20.97 -7.17
N LYS A 29 0.17 20.56 -8.35
CA LYS A 29 0.22 21.34 -9.59
C LYS A 29 -0.99 22.27 -9.80
N GLY A 30 -2.04 22.14 -8.99
CA GLY A 30 -3.28 22.89 -9.14
C GLY A 30 -3.64 23.77 -7.94
N ASP A 31 -4.87 24.29 -7.96
CA ASP A 31 -5.39 25.19 -6.91
C ASP A 31 -5.59 24.49 -5.56
N ALA A 32 -5.60 23.15 -5.55
CA ALA A 32 -5.74 22.33 -4.36
C ALA A 32 -4.38 22.00 -3.68
N ARG A 33 -3.34 22.81 -3.89
CA ARG A 33 -1.97 22.55 -3.38
C ARG A 33 -1.90 22.27 -1.88
N HIS A 34 -2.74 22.92 -1.08
CA HIS A 34 -2.86 22.69 0.37
C HIS A 34 -3.30 21.25 0.74
N LYS A 35 -3.83 20.48 -0.22
CA LYS A 35 -4.21 19.07 -0.04
C LYS A 35 -3.10 18.09 -0.42
N ALA A 36 -2.05 18.54 -1.12
CA ALA A 36 -1.01 17.64 -1.62
C ALA A 36 -0.29 16.91 -0.49
N GLU A 37 0.13 17.65 0.55
CA GLU A 37 0.81 17.08 1.72
C GLU A 37 -0.03 16.04 2.48
N PRO A 38 -1.28 16.32 2.90
CA PRO A 38 -2.07 15.30 3.58
C PRO A 38 -2.38 14.08 2.71
N ILE A 39 -2.59 14.25 1.38
CA ILE A 39 -2.77 13.11 0.47
C ILE A 39 -1.50 12.25 0.42
N ALA A 40 -0.33 12.87 0.29
CA ALA A 40 0.96 12.17 0.29
C ALA A 40 1.23 11.44 1.62
N ALA A 41 0.84 12.04 2.75
CA ALA A 41 0.96 11.42 4.07
C ALA A 41 0.11 10.14 4.17
N VAL A 42 -1.13 10.17 3.67
CA VAL A 42 -1.99 8.96 3.63
C VAL A 42 -1.40 7.93 2.67
N GLY A 43 -0.84 8.34 1.53
CA GLY A 43 -0.14 7.44 0.61
C GLY A 43 1.05 6.73 1.28
N SER A 44 1.82 7.47 2.08
CA SER A 44 2.96 6.93 2.84
C SER A 44 2.51 5.91 3.90
N LEU A 45 1.36 6.14 4.55
CA LEU A 45 0.78 5.16 5.47
C LEU A 45 0.42 3.84 4.77
N TRP A 46 -0.19 3.91 3.58
CA TRP A 46 -0.48 2.71 2.79
C TRP A 46 0.78 1.95 2.38
N ALA A 47 1.86 2.66 2.02
CA ALA A 47 3.14 2.04 1.74
C ALA A 47 3.72 1.30 2.97
N ALA A 48 3.59 1.86 4.17
CA ALA A 48 3.99 1.20 5.41
C ALA A 48 3.13 -0.04 5.75
N ILE A 49 1.84 0.00 5.45
CA ILE A 49 0.93 -1.15 5.57
C ILE A 49 1.38 -2.26 4.61
N ALA A 50 1.70 -1.92 3.36
CA ALA A 50 2.21 -2.88 2.38
C ALA A 50 3.49 -3.57 2.88
N ASP A 51 4.49 -2.80 3.33
CA ASP A 51 5.74 -3.34 3.89
C ASP A 51 5.48 -4.27 5.08
N THR A 52 4.55 -3.90 5.97
CA THR A 52 4.15 -4.74 7.10
C THR A 52 3.61 -6.09 6.63
N HIS A 53 2.66 -6.08 5.69
CA HIS A 53 2.09 -7.33 5.16
C HIS A 53 3.11 -8.17 4.39
N THR A 54 4.00 -7.55 3.61
CA THR A 54 5.10 -8.24 2.92
C THR A 54 6.04 -8.91 3.93
N ARG A 55 6.41 -8.23 5.01
CA ARG A 55 7.28 -8.81 6.06
C ARG A 55 6.62 -10.00 6.75
N ILE A 56 5.32 -9.90 7.06
CA ILE A 56 4.60 -11.03 7.66
C ILE A 56 4.51 -12.20 6.67
N ALA A 57 4.20 -11.95 5.40
CA ALA A 57 4.13 -12.97 4.36
C ALA A 57 5.45 -13.76 4.23
N ARG A 58 6.60 -13.08 4.33
CA ARG A 58 7.93 -13.71 4.26
C ARG A 58 8.23 -14.68 5.41
N LEU A 59 7.57 -14.51 6.55
CA LEU A 59 7.73 -15.37 7.72
C LEU A 59 6.76 -16.57 7.73
N LEU A 60 5.76 -16.56 6.84
CA LEU A 60 4.78 -17.64 6.75
C LEU A 60 5.24 -18.70 5.75
N PRO A 61 5.00 -19.99 6.03
CA PRO A 61 5.24 -21.04 5.05
C PRO A 61 4.37 -20.82 3.81
N ASP A 62 4.85 -21.29 2.66
CA ASP A 62 4.02 -21.40 1.47
C ASP A 62 2.94 -22.45 1.76
N THR A 63 1.75 -21.96 2.14
CA THR A 63 0.58 -22.83 2.31
C THR A 63 0.08 -23.22 0.93
N THR A 64 0.78 -24.13 0.26
CA THR A 64 0.17 -24.99 -0.75
C THR A 64 -0.72 -25.94 0.04
N PRO A 65 -2.05 -25.95 -0.17
CA PRO A 65 -2.84 -27.07 0.32
C PRO A 65 -2.23 -28.32 -0.30
N GLU A 66 -1.76 -29.26 0.52
CA GLU A 66 -1.37 -30.59 0.05
C GLU A 66 -2.57 -31.21 -0.69
N ALA A 67 -2.24 -31.97 -1.74
CA ALA A 67 -3.09 -32.47 -2.82
C ALA A 67 -4.42 -33.12 -2.40
#